data_AF-A0A812RMU8-F1
#
_entry.id   AF-A0A812RMU8-F1
#
_cell.length_a   1.000
_cell.length_b   1.000
_cell.length_c   1.000
_cell.angle_alpha   90.00
_cell.angle_beta   90.00
_cell.angle_gamma   90.00
#
_symmetry.space_group_name_H-M   'P 1'
#
loop_
_entity.id
_entity.type
_entity.pdbx_description
1 polymer ?
#
loop_
_entity_poly.entity_id
_entity_poly.type
_entity_poly.pdbx_seq_one_letter_code
_entity_poly.pdbx_strand_id
1 'polypeptide(L)'
;MDFDNESLLRCFCSEEEERDIIAWNKENGHARSDVFEFRLEEADKLREEGNELFKSGDFDTARQRYYGAVWHLDFDIGQQWNLMDHHQLDLNTRKLKVVSNICGAYLKAQDWVNTKRAADIGLRHMEKAGLTDNDAKGKFLYRKGFANLQRGFAEDAVEALKQADSLIPGDRQLRLALKEASDLQKKDRQKAKEVWKSKLLSEDEKACQGSWTEPAVASARLKFTLRRCCRRWKKD
;
A
#
# COMPACT_ATOMS: atom_id res chain seq x y z
N MET A 1 -5.17 -14.23 -5.03
CA MET A 1 -6.29 -14.14 -4.06
C MET A 1 -7.52 -14.04 -4.91
N ASP A 2 -8.29 -15.11 -4.89
CA ASP A 2 -9.47 -15.27 -5.71
C ASP A 2 -10.63 -14.64 -4.93
N PHE A 3 -11.04 -13.43 -5.32
CA PHE A 3 -12.24 -12.77 -4.80
C PHE A 3 -13.52 -13.59 -4.95
N ASP A 4 -13.44 -14.73 -5.63
CA ASP A 4 -14.54 -15.65 -5.88
C ASP A 4 -14.76 -16.58 -4.68
N ASN A 5 -13.72 -16.94 -3.91
CA ASN A 5 -13.86 -17.85 -2.76
C ASN A 5 -13.75 -17.16 -1.39
N GLU A 6 -13.33 -15.90 -1.34
CA GLU A 6 -13.13 -15.14 -0.10
C GLU A 6 -14.02 -13.90 -0.06
N SER A 7 -14.80 -13.76 1.03
CA SER A 7 -15.57 -12.57 1.37
C SER A 7 -14.71 -11.30 1.28
N LEU A 8 -15.24 -10.23 0.67
CA LEU A 8 -14.53 -8.95 0.60
C LEU A 8 -14.17 -8.43 2.01
N LEU A 9 -14.97 -8.76 3.01
CA LEU A 9 -14.73 -8.37 4.40
C LEU A 9 -13.48 -9.06 4.99
N ARG A 10 -13.27 -10.35 4.69
CA ARG A 10 -12.06 -11.11 5.08
C ARG A 10 -10.77 -10.55 4.50
N CYS A 11 -10.87 -9.79 3.41
CA CYS A 11 -9.71 -9.08 2.89
C CYS A 11 -9.24 -7.96 3.82
N PHE A 12 -10.07 -7.46 4.73
CA PHE A 12 -9.75 -6.36 5.66
C PHE A 12 -9.52 -6.83 7.10
N CYS A 13 -10.29 -7.81 7.58
CA CYS A 13 -10.26 -8.25 8.97
C CYS A 13 -10.00 -9.76 9.11
N SER A 14 -9.66 -10.18 10.32
CA SER A 14 -9.58 -11.59 10.72
C SER A 14 -10.97 -12.24 10.80
N GLU A 15 -11.03 -13.57 10.87
CA GLU A 15 -12.30 -14.30 11.01
C GLU A 15 -13.01 -14.01 12.35
N GLU A 16 -12.26 -13.70 13.40
CA GLU A 16 -12.82 -13.32 14.71
C GLU A 16 -13.49 -11.95 14.62
N GLU A 17 -12.78 -10.96 14.08
CA GLU A 17 -13.34 -9.63 13.84
C GLU A 17 -14.55 -9.67 12.90
N GLU A 18 -14.53 -10.52 11.87
CA GLU A 18 -15.69 -10.71 10.99
C GLU A 18 -16.94 -11.14 11.78
N ARG A 19 -16.78 -12.12 12.70
CA ARG A 19 -17.89 -12.58 13.55
C ARG A 19 -18.40 -11.47 14.46
N ASP A 20 -17.51 -10.68 15.03
CA ASP A 20 -17.87 -9.56 15.91
C ASP A 20 -18.62 -8.46 15.14
N ILE A 21 -18.19 -8.16 13.90
CA ILE A 21 -18.88 -7.20 13.02
C ILE A 21 -20.29 -7.70 12.68
N ILE A 22 -20.42 -9.00 12.38
CA ILE A 22 -21.72 -9.61 12.07
C ILE A 22 -22.63 -9.60 13.30
N ALA A 23 -22.11 -9.94 14.48
CA ALA A 23 -22.84 -9.90 15.73
C ALA A 23 -23.32 -8.47 16.03
N TRP A 24 -22.42 -7.50 15.93
CA TRP A 24 -22.72 -6.09 16.13
C TRP A 24 -23.82 -5.58 15.18
N ASN A 25 -23.73 -5.90 13.89
CA ASN A 25 -24.76 -5.52 12.92
C ASN A 25 -26.15 -6.08 13.30
N LYS A 26 -26.20 -7.34 13.73
CA LYS A 26 -27.46 -7.98 14.15
C LYS A 26 -28.04 -7.33 15.41
N GLU A 27 -27.19 -7.03 16.40
CA GLU A 27 -27.59 -6.41 17.66
C GLU A 27 -28.10 -4.96 17.48
N ASN A 28 -27.55 -4.23 16.52
CA ASN A 28 -27.88 -2.83 16.26
C ASN A 28 -28.99 -2.64 15.21
N GLY A 29 -29.69 -3.71 14.83
CA GLY A 29 -30.81 -3.65 13.88
C GLY A 29 -30.41 -3.54 12.41
N HIS A 30 -29.12 -3.69 12.09
CA HIS A 30 -28.59 -3.75 10.73
C HIS A 30 -28.52 -5.20 10.25
N ALA A 31 -29.58 -5.98 10.43
CA ALA A 31 -29.61 -7.36 9.93
C ALA A 31 -29.57 -7.35 8.39
N ARG A 32 -28.81 -8.29 7.80
CA ARG A 32 -28.72 -8.42 6.34
C ARG A 32 -30.09 -8.86 5.79
N SER A 33 -30.66 -8.01 4.95
CA SER A 33 -31.86 -8.34 4.16
C SER A 33 -31.52 -9.25 2.98
N ASP A 34 -32.48 -10.06 2.52
CA ASP A 34 -32.36 -10.87 1.30
C ASP A 34 -32.61 -10.06 0.02
N VAL A 35 -33.21 -8.87 0.16
CA VAL A 35 -33.53 -7.98 -0.95
C VAL A 35 -32.33 -7.11 -1.31
N PHE A 36 -31.99 -7.07 -2.61
CA PHE A 36 -30.80 -6.40 -3.12
C PHE A 36 -30.77 -4.91 -2.78
N GLU A 37 -31.87 -4.21 -3.04
CA GLU A 37 -32.00 -2.76 -2.86
C GLU A 37 -31.87 -2.37 -1.39
N PHE A 38 -32.53 -3.09 -0.48
CA PHE A 38 -32.41 -2.85 0.96
C PHE A 38 -30.99 -3.06 1.47
N ARG A 39 -30.23 -4.03 0.93
CA ARG A 39 -28.81 -4.19 1.27
C ARG A 39 -27.98 -3.00 0.81
N LEU A 40 -28.25 -2.47 -0.38
CA LEU A 40 -27.53 -1.32 -0.92
C LEU A 40 -27.82 -0.04 -0.12
N GLU A 41 -29.08 0.17 0.28
CA GLU A 41 -29.50 1.28 1.13
C GLU A 41 -28.86 1.21 2.51
N GLU A 42 -28.87 0.04 3.15
CA GLU A 42 -28.27 -0.12 4.48
C GLU A 42 -26.74 0.07 4.45
N ALA A 43 -26.09 -0.39 3.37
CA ALA A 43 -24.67 -0.15 3.16
C ALA A 43 -24.35 1.36 3.03
N ASP A 44 -25.20 2.13 2.35
CA ASP A 44 -25.02 3.57 2.22
C ASP A 44 -25.25 4.30 3.54
N LYS A 45 -26.27 3.90 4.31
CA LYS A 45 -26.53 4.43 5.65
C LYS A 45 -25.34 4.22 6.58
N LEU A 46 -24.83 2.99 6.67
CA LEU A 46 -23.63 2.69 7.47
C LEU A 46 -22.39 3.43 6.97
N ARG A 47 -22.24 3.59 5.65
CA ARG A 47 -21.15 4.40 5.07
C ARG A 47 -21.28 5.87 5.48
N GLU A 48 -22.48 6.42 5.55
CA GLU A 48 -22.72 7.81 5.93
C GLU A 48 -22.49 8.04 7.43
N GLU A 49 -23.00 7.16 8.28
CA GLU A 49 -22.68 7.15 9.72
C GLU A 49 -21.16 7.06 9.94
N GLY A 50 -20.47 6.20 9.19
CA GLY A 50 -19.01 6.10 9.22
C GLY A 50 -18.32 7.41 8.80
N ASN A 51 -18.87 8.16 7.83
CA ASN A 51 -18.31 9.45 7.41
C ASN A 51 -18.47 10.52 8.49
N GLU A 52 -19.57 10.50 9.24
CA GLU A 52 -19.78 11.42 10.36
C GLU A 52 -18.79 11.15 11.49
N LEU A 53 -18.61 9.88 11.85
CA LEU A 53 -17.62 9.44 12.83
C LEU A 53 -16.19 9.79 12.37
N PHE A 54 -15.88 9.57 11.10
CA PHE A 54 -14.59 9.93 10.51
C PHE A 54 -14.30 11.44 10.61
N LYS A 55 -15.33 12.29 10.43
CA LYS A 55 -15.21 13.75 10.63
C LYS A 55 -15.01 14.12 12.10
N SER A 56 -15.63 13.37 13.02
CA SER A 56 -15.46 13.57 14.47
C SER A 56 -14.10 13.14 15.01
N GLY A 57 -13.30 12.41 14.21
CA GLY A 57 -11.98 11.92 14.59
C GLY A 57 -11.98 10.53 15.21
N ASP A 58 -13.16 9.91 15.37
CA ASP A 58 -13.28 8.51 15.78
C ASP A 58 -13.10 7.58 14.57
N PHE A 59 -11.85 7.28 14.26
CA PHE A 59 -11.51 6.43 13.11
C PHE A 59 -11.82 4.95 13.37
N ASP A 60 -11.80 4.48 14.61
CA ASP A 60 -12.00 3.07 14.93
C ASP A 60 -13.47 2.69 14.79
N THR A 61 -14.37 3.48 15.36
CA THR A 61 -15.81 3.27 15.21
C THR A 61 -16.25 3.51 13.77
N ALA A 62 -15.65 4.49 13.07
CA ALA A 62 -15.88 4.69 11.64
C ALA A 62 -15.53 3.44 10.82
N ARG A 63 -14.39 2.79 11.10
CA ARG A 63 -14.00 1.53 10.45
C ARG A 63 -15.03 0.43 10.67
N GLN A 64 -15.53 0.27 11.90
CA GLN A 64 -16.55 -0.72 12.21
C GLN A 64 -17.81 -0.51 11.34
N ARG A 65 -18.28 0.74 11.19
CA ARG A 65 -19.42 1.07 10.31
C ARG A 65 -19.11 0.77 8.84
N TYR A 66 -17.92 1.10 8.36
CA TYR A 66 -17.52 0.77 6.99
C TYR A 66 -17.43 -0.74 6.75
N TYR A 67 -16.97 -1.53 7.72
CA TYR A 67 -16.99 -2.99 7.61
C TYR A 67 -18.41 -3.54 7.56
N GLY A 68 -19.32 -2.98 8.37
CA GLY A 68 -20.73 -3.31 8.25
C GLY A 68 -21.27 -3.01 6.85
N ALA A 69 -20.92 -1.87 6.26
CA ALA A 69 -21.27 -1.55 4.88
C ALA A 69 -20.69 -2.56 3.88
N VAL A 70 -19.42 -2.97 4.02
CA VAL A 70 -18.81 -4.04 3.19
C VAL A 70 -19.59 -5.34 3.33
N TRP A 71 -19.98 -5.72 4.54
CA TRP A 71 -20.77 -6.92 4.79
C TRP A 71 -22.11 -6.87 4.03
N HIS A 72 -22.81 -5.74 4.00
CA HIS A 72 -24.03 -5.63 3.20
C HIS A 72 -23.76 -5.71 1.68
N LEU A 73 -22.62 -5.20 1.21
CA LEU A 73 -22.22 -5.23 -0.20
C LEU A 73 -21.58 -6.55 -0.65
N ASP A 74 -21.35 -7.49 0.27
CA ASP A 74 -20.71 -8.77 -0.04
C ASP A 74 -21.75 -9.81 -0.48
N PHE A 75 -21.98 -9.87 -1.79
CA PHE A 75 -22.90 -10.82 -2.43
C PHE A 75 -22.16 -12.08 -2.85
N ASP A 76 -22.77 -13.25 -2.65
CA ASP A 76 -22.23 -14.52 -3.13
C ASP A 76 -22.19 -14.54 -4.67
N ILE A 77 -21.27 -15.33 -5.25
CA ILE A 77 -21.12 -15.46 -6.71
C ILE A 77 -22.48 -15.75 -7.37
N GLY A 78 -23.25 -16.69 -6.82
CA GLY A 78 -24.56 -17.06 -7.37
C GLY A 78 -25.57 -15.91 -7.35
N GLN A 79 -25.49 -15.01 -6.38
CA GLN A 79 -26.31 -13.79 -6.34
C GLN A 79 -25.83 -12.77 -7.37
N GLN A 80 -24.52 -12.61 -7.54
CA GLN A 80 -23.93 -11.67 -8.50
C GLN A 80 -24.22 -12.05 -9.97
N TRP A 81 -24.24 -13.34 -10.29
CA TRP A 81 -24.51 -13.84 -11.65
C TRP A 81 -25.94 -13.57 -12.11
N ASN A 82 -26.88 -13.44 -11.17
CA ASN A 82 -28.28 -13.11 -11.46
C ASN A 82 -28.52 -11.60 -11.60
N LEU A 83 -27.51 -10.76 -11.31
CA LEU A 83 -27.64 -9.31 -11.44
C LEU A 83 -27.44 -8.88 -12.89
N MET A 84 -28.31 -7.98 -13.35
CA MET A 84 -28.12 -7.25 -14.59
C MET A 84 -26.87 -6.36 -14.53
N ASP A 85 -26.27 -6.07 -15.68
CA ASP A 85 -25.02 -5.29 -15.78
C ASP A 85 -25.06 -3.96 -15.02
N HIS A 86 -26.19 -3.26 -15.00
CA HIS A 86 -26.34 -1.99 -14.27
C HIS A 86 -26.30 -2.18 -12.75
N HIS A 87 -26.88 -3.27 -12.22
CA HIS A 87 -26.82 -3.59 -10.80
C HIS A 87 -25.40 -3.99 -10.37
N GLN A 88 -24.67 -4.69 -11.24
CA GLN A 88 -23.27 -5.01 -10.99
C GLN A 88 -22.40 -3.74 -10.95
N LEU A 89 -22.63 -2.81 -11.88
CA LEU A 89 -21.92 -1.53 -11.90
C LEU A 89 -22.20 -0.69 -10.65
N ASP A 90 -23.48 -0.59 -10.23
CA ASP A 90 -23.85 0.16 -9.01
C ASP A 90 -23.22 -0.49 -7.76
N LEU A 91 -23.33 -1.82 -7.63
CA LEU A 91 -22.70 -2.58 -6.55
C LEU A 91 -21.19 -2.33 -6.49
N ASN A 92 -20.50 -2.45 -7.63
CA ASN A 92 -19.05 -2.27 -7.70
C ASN A 92 -18.63 -0.84 -7.39
N THR A 93 -19.41 0.15 -7.81
CA THR A 93 -19.19 1.57 -7.51
C THR A 93 -19.35 1.84 -6.01
N ARG A 94 -20.37 1.28 -5.36
CA ARG A 94 -20.57 1.40 -3.90
C ARG A 94 -19.47 0.71 -3.11
N LYS A 95 -19.07 -0.52 -3.51
CA LYS A 95 -17.91 -1.22 -2.93
C LYS A 95 -16.66 -0.33 -2.99
N LEU A 96 -16.39 0.28 -4.14
CA LEU A 96 -15.21 1.14 -4.31
C LEU A 96 -15.22 2.35 -3.36
N LYS A 97 -16.39 3.00 -3.18
CA LYS A 97 -16.55 4.12 -2.23
C LYS A 97 -16.27 3.68 -0.79
N VAL A 98 -16.82 2.55 -0.35
CA VAL A 98 -16.59 2.04 1.01
C VAL A 98 -15.13 1.65 1.23
N VAL A 99 -14.49 0.96 0.27
CA VAL A 99 -13.06 0.60 0.35
C VAL A 99 -12.17 1.85 0.39
N SER A 100 -12.53 2.89 -0.36
CA SER A 100 -11.84 4.19 -0.30
C SER A 100 -11.93 4.82 1.09
N ASN A 101 -13.10 4.75 1.73
CA ASN A 101 -13.29 5.25 3.09
C ASN A 101 -12.50 4.46 4.13
N ILE A 102 -12.49 3.12 4.04
CA ILE A 102 -11.68 2.24 4.89
C ILE A 102 -10.20 2.59 4.79
N CYS A 103 -9.69 2.74 3.55
CA CYS A 103 -8.32 3.15 3.31
C CYS A 103 -8.01 4.53 3.91
N GLY A 104 -8.94 5.48 3.81
CA GLY A 104 -8.83 6.78 4.46
C GLY A 104 -8.80 6.72 5.99
N ALA A 105 -9.61 5.85 6.60
CA ALA A 105 -9.63 5.62 8.04
C ALA A 105 -8.31 5.05 8.55
N TYR A 106 -7.75 4.02 7.89
CA TYR A 106 -6.42 3.51 8.24
C TYR A 106 -5.33 4.56 8.10
N LEU A 107 -5.38 5.38 7.05
CA LEU A 107 -4.39 6.43 6.82
C LEU A 107 -4.40 7.46 7.98
N LYS A 108 -5.59 7.85 8.44
CA LYS A 108 -5.74 8.78 9.56
C LYS A 108 -5.38 8.17 10.90
N ALA A 109 -5.66 6.88 11.08
CA ALA A 109 -5.22 6.09 12.24
C ALA A 109 -3.71 5.77 12.23
N GLN A 110 -2.96 6.21 11.20
CA GLN A 110 -1.52 5.93 11.02
C GLN A 110 -1.17 4.45 10.91
N ASP A 111 -2.15 3.62 10.52
CA ASP A 111 -1.93 2.21 10.24
C ASP A 111 -1.49 2.02 8.79
N TRP A 112 -0.18 2.14 8.58
CA TRP A 112 0.41 2.09 7.25
C TRP A 112 0.34 0.71 6.59
N VAL A 113 0.32 -0.36 7.41
CA VAL A 113 0.26 -1.73 6.89
C VAL A 113 -1.11 -1.99 6.27
N ASN A 114 -2.16 -1.67 7.01
CA ASN A 114 -3.52 -1.85 6.53
C ASN A 114 -3.94 -0.81 5.51
N THR A 115 -3.39 0.41 5.54
CA THR A 115 -3.60 1.41 4.46
C THR A 115 -3.12 0.88 3.12
N LYS A 116 -1.90 0.32 3.07
CA LYS A 116 -1.35 -0.29 1.84
C LYS A 116 -2.21 -1.47 1.39
N ARG A 117 -2.59 -2.36 2.31
CA ARG A 117 -3.45 -3.51 2.01
C ARG A 117 -4.79 -3.08 1.44
N ALA A 118 -5.47 -2.12 2.07
CA ALA A 118 -6.74 -1.57 1.63
C ALA A 118 -6.64 -0.88 0.25
N ALA A 119 -5.55 -0.16 0.00
CA ALA A 119 -5.32 0.47 -1.29
C ALA A 119 -5.10 -0.56 -2.41
N ASP A 120 -4.35 -1.64 -2.16
CA ASP A 120 -4.18 -2.73 -3.11
C ASP A 120 -5.51 -3.46 -3.40
N ILE A 121 -6.34 -3.68 -2.38
CA ILE A 121 -7.68 -4.27 -2.54
C ILE A 121 -8.54 -3.38 -3.44
N GLY A 122 -8.54 -2.07 -3.20
CA GLY A 122 -9.26 -1.09 -4.03
C GLY A 122 -8.82 -1.11 -5.48
N LEU A 123 -7.50 -1.07 -5.74
CA LEU A 123 -6.95 -1.12 -7.10
C LEU A 123 -7.30 -2.42 -7.83
N ARG A 124 -7.17 -3.57 -7.17
CA ARG A 124 -7.57 -4.87 -7.74
C ARG A 124 -9.06 -4.95 -8.03
N HIS A 125 -9.90 -4.40 -7.14
CA HIS A 125 -11.35 -4.35 -7.35
C HIS A 125 -11.70 -3.50 -8.58
N MET A 126 -11.04 -2.36 -8.77
CA MET A 126 -11.23 -1.53 -9.97
C MET A 126 -10.86 -2.27 -11.25
N GLU A 127 -9.72 -2.98 -11.25
CA GLU A 127 -9.27 -3.77 -12.38
C GLU A 127 -10.26 -4.90 -12.71
N LYS A 128 -10.73 -5.65 -11.70
CA LYS A 128 -11.69 -6.75 -11.87
C LYS A 128 -13.05 -6.24 -12.35
N ALA A 129 -13.52 -5.12 -11.81
CA ALA A 129 -14.81 -4.54 -12.15
C ALA A 129 -14.79 -3.72 -13.45
N GLY A 130 -13.63 -3.52 -14.08
CA GLY A 130 -13.49 -2.69 -15.29
C GLY A 130 -13.83 -1.21 -15.06
N LEU A 131 -13.70 -0.71 -13.84
CA LEU A 131 -14.04 0.68 -13.49
C LEU A 131 -12.95 1.66 -13.94
N THR A 132 -13.32 2.63 -14.75
CA THR A 132 -12.42 3.64 -15.33
C THR A 132 -12.46 4.98 -14.59
N ASP A 133 -12.40 4.96 -13.26
CA ASP A 133 -12.37 6.18 -12.44
C ASP A 133 -10.91 6.60 -12.13
N ASN A 134 -10.39 7.55 -12.91
CA ASN A 134 -9.02 8.05 -12.72
C ASN A 134 -8.81 8.75 -11.36
N ASP A 135 -9.83 9.41 -10.81
CA ASP A 135 -9.74 10.12 -9.52
C ASP A 135 -9.69 9.11 -8.37
N ALA A 136 -10.58 8.11 -8.37
CA ALA A 136 -10.52 7.04 -7.37
C ALA A 136 -9.19 6.27 -7.44
N LYS A 137 -8.73 5.93 -8.66
CA LYS A 137 -7.45 5.24 -8.86
C LYS A 137 -6.27 6.07 -8.36
N GLY A 138 -6.24 7.36 -8.67
CA GLY A 138 -5.21 8.28 -8.18
C GLY A 138 -5.21 8.41 -6.65
N LYS A 139 -6.39 8.47 -6.02
CA LYS A 139 -6.52 8.47 -4.54
C LYS A 139 -5.96 7.20 -3.91
N PHE A 140 -6.24 6.01 -4.45
CA PHE A 140 -5.68 4.76 -3.94
C PHE A 140 -4.16 4.70 -4.10
N LEU A 141 -3.65 5.10 -5.28
CA LEU A 141 -2.20 5.14 -5.54
C LEU A 141 -1.48 6.12 -4.62
N TYR A 142 -2.07 7.31 -4.37
CA TYR A 142 -1.54 8.27 -3.42
C TYR A 142 -1.46 7.68 -2.01
N ARG A 143 -2.55 7.10 -1.50
CA ARG A 143 -2.60 6.51 -0.15
C ARG A 143 -1.62 5.33 0.00
N LYS A 144 -1.50 4.49 -1.03
CA LYS A 144 -0.51 3.40 -1.10
C LYS A 144 0.92 3.93 -1.04
N GLY A 145 1.24 4.91 -1.89
CA GLY A 145 2.55 5.52 -1.97
C GLY A 145 2.94 6.23 -0.67
N PHE A 146 2.01 6.95 -0.06
CA PHE A 146 2.20 7.60 1.23
C PHE A 146 2.43 6.58 2.36
N ALA A 147 1.64 5.51 2.42
CA ALA A 147 1.84 4.45 3.40
C ALA A 147 3.22 3.77 3.25
N ASN A 148 3.67 3.52 2.02
CA ASN A 148 4.99 2.97 1.76
C ASN A 148 6.12 3.93 2.14
N LEU A 149 5.92 5.23 1.93
CA LEU A 149 6.86 6.27 2.35
C LEU A 149 7.06 6.23 3.87
N GLN A 150 5.97 6.19 4.65
CA GLN A 150 6.04 6.13 6.11
C GLN A 150 6.65 4.81 6.63
N ARG A 151 6.50 3.72 5.88
CA ARG A 151 7.12 2.42 6.19
C ARG A 151 8.60 2.32 5.80
N GLY A 152 9.16 3.31 5.10
CA GLY A 152 10.54 3.32 4.62
C GLY A 152 10.76 2.54 3.32
N PHE A 153 9.70 2.12 2.62
CA PHE A 153 9.80 1.47 1.31
C PHE A 153 9.83 2.54 0.21
N ALA A 154 10.96 3.24 0.09
CA ALA A 154 11.08 4.42 -0.79
C ALA A 154 10.91 4.11 -2.28
N GLU A 155 11.35 2.95 -2.76
CA GLU A 155 11.23 2.57 -4.18
C GLU A 155 9.76 2.39 -4.59
N ASP A 156 9.03 1.55 -3.87
CA ASP A 156 7.59 1.32 -4.08
C ASP A 156 6.77 2.60 -3.89
N ALA A 157 7.18 3.46 -2.95
CA ALA A 157 6.51 4.75 -2.72
C ALA A 157 6.64 5.67 -3.94
N VAL A 158 7.84 5.81 -4.50
CA VAL A 158 8.07 6.65 -5.68
C VAL A 158 7.30 6.14 -6.90
N GLU A 159 7.24 4.82 -7.11
CA GLU A 159 6.47 4.24 -8.21
C GLU A 159 4.97 4.56 -8.10
N ALA A 160 4.37 4.28 -6.94
CA ALA A 160 2.96 4.53 -6.71
C ALA A 160 2.60 6.03 -6.79
N LEU A 161 3.44 6.91 -6.23
CA LEU A 161 3.22 8.35 -6.27
C LEU A 161 3.39 8.94 -7.68
N LYS A 162 4.32 8.42 -8.50
CA LYS A 162 4.44 8.82 -9.91
C LYS A 162 3.21 8.43 -10.72
N GLN A 163 2.69 7.22 -10.49
CA GLN A 163 1.44 6.79 -11.13
C GLN A 163 0.27 7.67 -10.68
N ALA A 164 0.19 8.03 -9.40
CA ALA A 164 -0.81 8.97 -8.91
C ALA A 164 -0.69 10.36 -9.58
N ASP A 165 0.53 10.89 -9.73
CA ASP A 165 0.79 12.22 -10.33
C ASP A 165 0.41 12.27 -11.81
N SER A 166 0.56 11.14 -12.53
CA SER A 166 0.08 11.03 -13.91
C SER A 166 -1.44 11.08 -14.05
N LEU A 167 -2.20 10.67 -13.02
CA LEU A 167 -3.66 10.63 -13.03
C LEU A 167 -4.30 11.90 -12.46
N ILE A 168 -3.73 12.44 -11.37
CA ILE A 168 -4.22 13.63 -10.68
C ILE A 168 -3.09 14.67 -10.63
N PRO A 169 -2.77 15.31 -11.77
CA PRO A 169 -1.75 16.35 -11.79
C PRO A 169 -2.22 17.58 -11.04
N GLY A 170 -1.31 18.20 -10.28
CA GLY A 170 -1.54 19.50 -9.65
C GLY A 170 -1.80 19.48 -8.14
N ASP A 171 -1.98 18.32 -7.52
CA ASP A 171 -2.08 18.23 -6.06
C ASP A 171 -0.74 18.63 -5.41
N ARG A 172 -0.79 19.59 -4.49
CA ARG A 172 0.36 20.07 -3.73
C ARG A 172 0.86 18.98 -2.77
N GLN A 173 -0.02 18.25 -2.12
CA GLN A 173 0.37 17.22 -1.14
C GLN A 173 1.09 16.07 -1.83
N LEU A 174 0.56 15.62 -2.97
CA LEU A 174 1.19 14.61 -3.83
C LEU A 174 2.61 14.99 -4.26
N ARG A 175 2.82 16.22 -4.74
CA ARG A 175 4.16 16.70 -5.14
C ARG A 175 5.15 16.75 -3.98
N LEU A 176 4.69 17.15 -2.79
CA LEU A 176 5.52 17.15 -1.58
C LEU A 176 5.92 15.73 -1.19
N ALA A 177 4.97 14.81 -1.14
CA ALA A 177 5.22 13.40 -0.85
C ALA A 177 6.17 12.75 -1.87
N LEU A 178 6.00 13.06 -3.17
CA LEU A 178 6.87 12.54 -4.22
C LEU A 178 8.32 13.04 -4.08
N LYS A 179 8.50 14.31 -3.72
CA LYS A 179 9.82 14.89 -3.45
C LYS A 179 10.48 14.19 -2.26
N GLU A 180 9.76 14.05 -1.16
CA GLU A 180 10.23 13.36 0.05
C GLU A 180 10.63 11.90 -0.25
N ALA A 181 9.77 11.16 -0.94
CA ALA A 181 10.04 9.78 -1.35
C ALA A 181 11.27 9.67 -2.26
N SER A 182 11.42 10.59 -3.22
CA SER A 182 12.58 10.64 -4.12
C SER A 182 13.88 10.94 -3.38
N ASP A 183 13.84 11.83 -2.39
CA ASP A 183 15.02 12.17 -1.59
C ASP A 183 15.40 11.02 -0.65
N LEU A 184 14.43 10.30 -0.09
CA LEU A 184 14.66 9.09 0.68
C LEU A 184 15.30 7.98 -0.19
N GLN A 185 14.74 7.73 -1.38
CA GLN A 185 15.26 6.75 -2.33
C GLN A 185 16.73 7.03 -2.71
N LYS A 186 17.09 8.30 -2.93
CA LYS A 186 18.48 8.69 -3.22
C LYS A 186 19.41 8.41 -2.05
N LYS A 187 18.97 8.72 -0.82
CA LYS A 187 19.75 8.44 0.40
C LYS A 187 19.96 6.95 0.59
N ASP A 188 18.92 6.14 0.40
CA ASP A 188 19.01 4.68 0.54
C ASP A 188 19.93 4.08 -0.52
N ARG A 189 19.87 4.57 -1.75
CA ARG A 189 20.79 4.16 -2.82
C ARG A 189 22.24 4.56 -2.53
N GLN A 190 22.48 5.72 -1.94
CA GLN A 190 23.83 6.14 -1.53
C GLN A 190 24.38 5.25 -0.41
N LYS A 191 23.59 5.02 0.66
CA LYS A 191 23.95 4.12 1.75
C LYS A 191 24.22 2.69 1.24
N ALA A 192 23.36 2.18 0.35
CA ALA A 192 23.58 0.88 -0.26
C ALA A 192 24.91 0.85 -1.03
N LYS A 193 25.21 1.86 -1.85
CA LYS A 193 26.51 1.94 -2.56
C LYS A 193 27.69 1.93 -1.60
N GLU A 194 27.63 2.64 -0.48
CA GLU A 194 28.69 2.69 0.54
C GLU A 194 28.88 1.33 1.24
N VAL A 195 27.77 0.69 1.64
CA VAL A 195 27.78 -0.64 2.25
C VAL A 195 28.31 -1.69 1.27
N TRP A 196 27.88 -1.68 0.02
CA TRP A 196 28.36 -2.62 -0.99
C TRP A 196 29.81 -2.35 -1.39
N LYS A 197 30.23 -1.09 -1.52
CA LYS A 197 31.62 -0.72 -1.77
C LYS A 197 32.53 -1.26 -0.67
N SER A 198 32.17 -1.07 0.60
CA SER A 198 32.95 -1.59 1.72
C SER A 198 32.97 -3.12 1.81
N LYS A 199 31.90 -3.82 1.41
CA LYS A 199 31.86 -5.30 1.40
C LYS A 199 32.62 -5.93 0.22
N LEU A 200 32.63 -5.28 -0.94
CA LEU A 200 33.26 -5.80 -2.16
C LEU A 200 34.79 -5.64 -2.19
N LEU A 201 35.34 -4.74 -1.38
CA LEU A 201 36.80 -4.56 -1.29
C LEU A 201 37.43 -5.73 -0.54
N SER A 202 38.48 -6.31 -1.14
CA SER A 202 39.37 -7.24 -0.44
C SER A 202 40.07 -6.55 0.73
N GLU A 203 40.54 -7.31 1.73
CA GLU A 203 41.28 -6.75 2.88
C GLU A 203 42.50 -5.92 2.43
N ASP A 204 43.19 -6.37 1.39
CA ASP A 204 44.32 -5.64 0.79
C ASP A 204 43.86 -4.31 0.16
N GLU A 205 42.72 -4.28 -0.54
CA GLU A 205 42.16 -3.06 -1.13
C GLU A 205 41.58 -2.10 -0.07
N LYS A 206 41.05 -2.63 1.03
CA LYS A 206 40.64 -1.84 2.20
C LYS A 206 41.85 -1.18 2.86
N ALA A 207 42.94 -1.92 3.07
CA ALA A 207 44.19 -1.38 3.61
C ALA A 207 44.84 -0.33 2.69
N CYS A 208 44.51 -0.35 1.39
CA CYS A 208 44.93 0.67 0.44
C CYS A 208 44.04 1.93 0.45
N GLN A 209 42.89 1.94 1.15
CA GLN A 209 42.03 3.12 1.28
C GLN A 209 42.50 3.98 2.47
N GLY A 210 43.00 5.18 2.17
CA GLY A 210 43.54 6.13 3.14
C GLY A 210 44.46 7.15 2.46
N SER A 211 44.99 8.11 3.23
CA SER A 211 45.93 9.10 2.70
C SER A 211 47.25 8.44 2.30
N TRP A 212 47.86 8.89 1.20
CA TRP A 212 49.20 8.44 0.76
C TRP A 212 50.30 8.72 1.79
N THR A 213 50.06 9.65 2.70
CA THR A 213 51.00 10.08 3.73
C THR A 213 51.00 9.16 4.96
N GLU A 214 50.03 8.26 5.09
CA GLU A 214 50.02 7.27 6.16
C GLU A 214 50.95 6.10 5.82
N PRO A 215 51.98 5.81 6.64
CA PRO A 215 52.95 4.75 6.35
C PRO A 215 52.31 3.37 6.15
N ALA A 216 51.24 3.09 6.90
CA ALA A 216 50.47 1.84 6.78
C ALA A 216 49.85 1.68 5.39
N VAL A 217 49.22 2.75 4.86
CA VAL A 217 48.56 2.78 3.55
C VAL A 217 49.58 2.70 2.41
N ALA A 218 50.70 3.42 2.53
CA ALA A 218 51.80 3.37 1.56
C ALA A 218 52.40 1.95 1.48
N SER A 219 52.59 1.28 2.62
CA SER A 219 53.10 -0.09 2.66
C SER A 219 52.12 -1.12 2.07
N ALA A 220 50.81 -0.95 2.34
CA ALA A 220 49.76 -1.82 1.82
C ALA A 220 49.65 -1.72 0.29
N ARG A 221 49.73 -0.50 -0.26
CA ARG A 221 49.73 -0.27 -1.72
C ARG A 221 50.94 -0.87 -2.40
N LEU A 222 52.14 -0.74 -1.82
CA LEU A 222 53.36 -1.33 -2.37
C LEU A 222 53.23 -2.87 -2.44
N LYS A 223 52.76 -3.50 -1.35
CA LYS A 223 52.52 -4.95 -1.26
C LYS A 223 51.46 -5.43 -2.26
N PHE A 224 50.36 -4.69 -2.42
CA PHE A 224 49.31 -5.02 -3.37
C PHE A 224 49.81 -4.98 -4.81
N THR A 225 50.59 -3.95 -5.17
CA THR A 225 51.15 -3.78 -6.52
C THR A 225 52.12 -4.92 -6.86
N LEU A 226 53.01 -5.28 -5.92
CA LEU A 226 53.94 -6.40 -6.07
C LEU A 226 53.22 -7.75 -6.24
N ARG A 227 52.18 -8.04 -5.45
CA ARG A 227 51.37 -9.26 -5.58
C ARG A 227 50.68 -9.38 -6.94
N ARG A 228 50.20 -8.27 -7.50
CA ARG A 228 49.50 -8.24 -8.79
C ARG A 228 50.47 -8.50 -9.96
N CYS A 229 51.69 -7.97 -9.89
CA CYS A 229 52.76 -8.26 -10.86
C CYS A 229 53.17 -9.74 -10.82
N CYS A 230 53.35 -10.33 -9.63
CA CYS A 230 53.70 -11.75 -9.50
C CYS A 230 52.60 -12.72 -9.95
N ARG A 231 51.31 -12.39 -9.74
CA ARG A 231 50.20 -13.23 -10.26
C ARG A 231 50.07 -13.19 -11.78
N ARG A 232 50.46 -12.09 -12.41
CA ARG A 232 50.44 -11.95 -13.88
C ARG A 232 51.55 -12.78 -14.55
N TRP A 233 52.65 -13.02 -13.85
CA TRP A 233 53.78 -13.83 -14.31
C TRP A 233 53.61 -15.36 -14.12
N LYS A 234 52.60 -15.82 -13.38
CA LYS A 234 52.35 -17.25 -13.10
C LYS A 234 51.22 -17.87 -13.95
N LYS A 235 50.73 -17.15 -14.96
CA LYS A 235 49.61 -17.59 -15.82
C LYS A 235 50.03 -18.04 -17.22
N ASP A 236 51.32 -18.13 -17.48
CA ASP A 236 51.92 -18.80 -18.63
C ASP A 236 52.53 -20.12 -18.16
#